data_AF-A0A3S4W048-F1
#
_entry.id   AF-A0A3S4W048-F1
#
_cell.length_a   1.000
_cell.length_b   1.000
_cell.length_c   1.000
_cell.angle_alpha   90.00
_cell.angle_beta   90.00
_cell.angle_gamma   90.00
#
_symmetry.space_group_name_H-M   'P 1'
#
loop_
_entity.id
_entity.type
_entity.pdbx_description
1 polymer ?
#
loop_
_entity_poly.entity_id
_entity_poly.type
_entity_poly.pdbx_seq_one_letter_code
_entity_poly.pdbx_strand_id
1 'polypeptide(L)'
;MGLFFNKQMLVLNLPENLAAPLQKNLQEFIVSLTEDVLLVLSITKLPKTMEKQAWFLALSQYEPDLILINCQTPTVENLPRWVKIASNQWD
;
A
#
# COMPACT_ATOMS: atom_id res chain seq x y z
N MET A 1 16.10 -30.57 5.50
CA MET A 1 14.99 -30.01 6.29
C MET A 1 15.16 -28.49 6.34
N GLY A 2 14.15 -27.75 5.89
CA GLY A 2 13.92 -26.34 6.17
C GLY A 2 12.41 -26.15 6.12
N LEU A 3 11.76 -26.35 7.26
CA LEU A 3 10.32 -26.62 7.41
C LEU A 3 9.46 -25.35 7.52
N PHE A 4 9.91 -24.23 6.96
CA PHE A 4 9.17 -22.97 7.03
C PHE A 4 9.39 -22.18 5.74
N PHE A 5 8.31 -21.92 5.00
CA PHE A 5 8.29 -20.87 4.00
C PHE A 5 8.57 -19.56 4.74
N ASN A 6 9.76 -18.97 4.54
CA ASN A 6 10.16 -17.75 5.25
C ASN A 6 9.61 -16.47 4.62
N LYS A 7 8.76 -16.57 3.59
CA LYS A 7 8.11 -15.40 3.00
C LYS A 7 6.92 -14.98 3.86
N GLN A 8 6.94 -13.75 4.34
CA GLN A 8 5.89 -13.20 5.21
C GLN A 8 5.19 -12.05 4.49
N MET A 9 3.90 -11.89 4.74
CA MET A 9 3.14 -10.75 4.24
C MET A 9 2.65 -9.94 5.42
N LEU A 10 2.94 -8.63 5.40
CA LEU A 10 2.53 -7.69 6.43
C LEU A 10 1.57 -6.68 5.80
N VAL A 11 0.34 -6.64 6.31
CA VAL A 11 -0.67 -5.69 5.87
C VAL A 11 -0.87 -4.65 6.96
N LEU A 12 -0.50 -3.40 6.68
CA LEU A 12 -0.68 -2.29 7.60
C LEU A 12 -1.81 -1.39 7.12
N ASN A 13 -2.84 -1.24 7.95
CA ASN A 13 -3.89 -0.26 7.74
C ASN A 13 -3.48 1.05 8.42
N LEU A 14 -3.15 2.05 7.60
CA LEU A 14 -2.72 3.34 8.11
C LEU A 14 -3.94 4.21 8.46
N PRO A 15 -3.86 5.00 9.55
CA PRO A 15 -4.89 5.98 9.87
C PRO A 15 -4.93 7.10 8.82
N GLU A 16 -6.06 7.78 8.68
CA GLU A 16 -6.19 8.94 7.77
C GLU A 16 -5.23 10.08 8.13
N ASN A 17 -4.88 10.20 9.41
CA ASN A 17 -3.87 11.13 9.90
C ASN A 17 -2.76 10.39 10.66
N LEU A 18 -1.58 10.25 10.05
CA LEU A 18 -0.41 9.73 10.75
C LEU A 18 0.23 10.81 11.63
N ALA A 19 0.27 10.56 12.95
CA ALA A 19 1.03 11.40 13.86
C ALA A 19 2.55 11.30 13.58
N ALA A 20 3.29 12.39 13.81
CA ALA A 20 4.74 12.46 13.62
C ALA A 20 5.55 11.29 14.22
N PRO A 21 5.29 10.80 15.46
CA PRO A 21 6.02 9.64 15.98
C PRO A 21 5.72 8.35 15.20
N LEU A 22 4.48 8.16 14.74
CA LEU A 22 4.10 6.99 13.96
C LEU A 22 4.78 7.00 12.58
N GLN A 23 4.93 8.18 11.97
CA GLN A 23 5.66 8.32 10.70
C GLN A 23 7.14 7.92 10.85
N LYS A 24 7.78 8.27 11.97
CA LYS A 24 9.15 7.85 12.27
C LYS A 24 9.26 6.34 12.45
N ASN A 25 8.37 5.75 13.24
CA ASN A 25 8.34 4.29 13.43
C ASN A 25 8.12 3.56 12.10
N LEU A 26 7.23 4.08 11.24
CA LEU A 26 6.99 3.52 9.92
C LEU A 26 8.25 3.61 9.04
N GLN A 27 8.94 4.75 9.05
CA GLN A 27 10.19 4.92 8.32
C GLN A 27 11.27 3.94 8.78
N GLU A 28 11.48 3.81 10.10
CA GLU A 28 12.44 2.85 10.67
C GLU A 28 12.08 1.40 10.31
N PHE A 29 10.78 1.08 10.36
CA PHE A 29 10.27 -0.22 9.97
C PHE A 29 10.55 -0.54 8.50
N ILE A 30 10.31 0.40 7.58
CA ILE A 30 10.57 0.23 6.15
C ILE A 30 12.05 -0.06 5.88
N VAL A 31 12.95 0.67 6.54
CA VAL A 31 14.40 0.47 6.39
C VAL A 31 14.86 -0.89 6.93
N SER A 32 14.13 -1.45 7.91
CA SER A 32 14.40 -2.77 8.50
C SER A 32 13.75 -3.94 7.74
N LEU A 33 13.04 -3.70 6.64
CA LEU A 33 12.40 -4.77 5.86
C LEU A 33 13.45 -5.65 5.16
N THR A 34 13.17 -6.95 5.12
CA THR A 34 13.98 -7.94 4.41
C THR A 34 13.28 -8.38 3.12
N GLU A 35 14.03 -8.93 2.16
CA GLU A 35 13.52 -9.37 0.85
C GLU A 35 12.45 -10.48 0.93
N ASP A 36 12.37 -11.17 2.07
CA ASP A 36 11.37 -12.19 2.32
C ASP A 36 10.02 -11.61 2.79
N VAL A 37 9.93 -10.32 3.05
CA VAL A 37 8.72 -9.67 3.56
C VAL A 37 8.02 -8.86 2.47
N LEU A 38 6.79 -9.23 2.15
CA LEU A 38 5.89 -8.41 1.34
C LEU A 38 5.12 -7.44 2.23
N LEU A 39 5.40 -6.15 2.10
CA LEU A 39 4.65 -5.10 2.79
C LEU A 39 3.50 -4.57 1.92
N VAL A 40 2.29 -4.59 2.46
CA VAL A 40 1.10 -3.98 1.86
C VAL A 40 0.61 -2.85 2.76
N LEU A 41 0.59 -1.62 2.25
CA LEU A 41 0.09 -0.45 2.96
C LEU A 41 -1.29 -0.08 2.43
N SER A 42 -2.28 -0.13 3.31
CA SER A 42 -3.64 0.32 3.02
C SER A 42 -3.83 1.73 3.58
N ILE A 43 -4.14 2.68 2.70
CA ILE A 43 -4.28 4.11 3.03
C ILE A 43 -5.57 4.62 2.41
N THR A 44 -6.38 5.33 3.18
CA THR A 44 -7.67 5.86 2.72
C THR A 44 -7.52 6.93 1.65
N LYS A 45 -6.56 7.85 1.83
CA LYS A 45 -6.22 8.90 0.86
C LYS A 45 -4.72 9.14 0.91
N LEU A 46 -4.10 9.21 -0.26
CA LEU A 46 -2.71 9.61 -0.41
C LEU A 46 -2.66 11.05 -0.96
N PRO A 47 -2.65 12.09 -0.11
CA PRO A 47 -2.48 13.46 -0.58
C PRO A 47 -1.03 13.69 -1.05
N LYS A 48 -0.82 14.62 -1.98
CA LYS A 48 0.53 15.00 -2.47
C LYS A 48 1.50 15.43 -1.36
N THR A 49 0.99 15.87 -0.21
CA THR A 49 1.79 16.21 0.97
C THR A 49 2.33 14.97 1.69
N MET A 50 1.65 13.82 1.57
CA MET A 50 2.05 12.52 2.11
C MET A 50 3.19 11.90 1.29
N GLU A 51 3.13 12.04 -0.04
CA GLU A 51 4.17 11.56 -0.95
C GLU A 51 5.55 12.21 -0.69
N LYS A 52 5.55 13.42 -0.13
CA LYS A 52 6.77 14.15 0.25
C LYS A 52 7.32 13.76 1.62
N GLN A 53 6.61 12.94 2.40
CA GLN A 53 7.05 12.54 3.73
C GLN A 53 8.22 11.56 3.65
N ALA A 54 9.10 11.63 4.65
CA ALA A 54 10.32 10.82 4.67
C ALA A 54 10.05 9.31 4.60
N TRP A 55 8.99 8.82 5.23
CA TRP A 55 8.61 7.41 5.18
C TRP A 55 8.20 6.96 3.77
N PHE A 56 7.51 7.83 3.00
CA PHE A 56 7.09 7.49 1.64
C PHE A 56 8.28 7.50 0.68
N LEU A 57 9.18 8.48 0.84
CA LEU A 57 10.44 8.51 0.10
C LEU A 57 11.32 7.29 0.42
N ALA A 58 11.33 6.81 1.66
CA ALA A 58 12.03 5.58 2.05
C ALA A 58 11.47 4.34 1.35
N LEU A 59 10.15 4.23 1.15
CA LEU A 59 9.54 3.14 0.36
C LEU A 59 10.01 3.17 -1.09
N SER A 60 9.96 4.33 -1.73
CA SER A 60 10.39 4.47 -3.13
C SER A 60 11.87 4.21 -3.32
N GLN A 61 12.69 4.40 -2.28
CA GLN A 61 14.11 4.04 -2.29
C GLN A 61 14.34 2.54 -2.05
N TYR A 62 13.50 1.92 -1.20
CA TYR A 62 13.58 0.51 -0.89
C TYR A 62 13.21 -0.36 -2.09
N GLU A 63 12.14 -0.01 -2.81
CA GLU A 63 11.61 -0.78 -3.93
C GLU A 63 11.25 0.16 -5.08
N PRO A 64 12.07 0.21 -6.16
CA PRO A 64 11.82 1.10 -7.29
C PRO A 64 10.54 0.80 -8.07
N ASP A 65 10.08 -0.46 -8.07
CA ASP A 65 8.88 -0.89 -8.79
C ASP A 65 7.61 -0.80 -7.92
N LEU A 66 7.60 0.07 -6.90
CA LEU A 66 6.52 0.20 -5.93
C LEU A 66 5.17 0.40 -6.63
N ILE A 67 4.27 -0.56 -6.44
CA ILE A 67 2.94 -0.54 -7.07
C ILE A 67 1.96 0.22 -6.18
N LEU A 68 1.50 1.37 -6.67
CA LEU A 68 0.39 2.11 -6.06
C LEU A 68 -0.93 1.74 -6.74
N ILE A 69 -1.84 1.13 -5.98
CA ILE A 69 -3.18 0.77 -6.46
C ILE A 69 -4.20 1.79 -5.92
N ASN A 70 -4.90 2.47 -6.84
CA ASN A 70 -5.97 3.39 -6.45
C ASN A 70 -7.28 2.63 -6.24
N CYS A 71 -7.68 2.47 -4.98
CA CYS A 71 -8.92 1.80 -4.57
C CYS A 71 -10.05 2.82 -4.33
N GLN A 72 -10.43 3.58 -5.36
CA GLN A 72 -11.53 4.55 -5.27
C GLN A 72 -12.85 3.95 -5.74
N THR A 73 -13.91 4.15 -4.95
CA THR A 73 -15.27 3.80 -5.35
C THR A 73 -15.65 4.57 -6.61
N PRO A 74 -16.12 3.91 -7.67
CA PRO A 74 -16.52 4.58 -8.90
C PRO A 74 -17.64 5.58 -8.65
N THR A 75 -17.63 6.69 -9.38
CA THR A 75 -18.70 7.70 -9.33
C THR A 75 -20.02 7.13 -9.86
N VAL A 76 -21.15 7.75 -9.48
CA VAL A 76 -22.50 7.31 -9.91
C VAL A 76 -22.60 7.18 -11.44
N GLU A 77 -21.97 8.09 -12.18
CA GLU A 77 -21.91 8.08 -13.65
C GLU A 77 -21.12 6.90 -14.22
N ASN A 78 -20.05 6.49 -13.54
CA ASN A 78 -19.17 5.40 -13.98
C ASN A 78 -19.58 4.03 -13.40
N LEU A 79 -20.49 4.01 -12.43
CA LEU A 79 -20.94 2.79 -11.77
C LEU A 79 -21.53 1.77 -12.76
N PRO A 80 -22.42 2.14 -13.71
CA PRO A 80 -22.94 1.16 -14.68
C PRO A 80 -21.83 0.54 -15.54
N ARG A 81 -20.82 1.33 -15.90
CA ARG A 81 -19.66 0.85 -16.67
C ARG A 81 -18.80 -0.11 -15.84
N TRP A 82 -18.54 0.22 -14.57
CA TRP A 82 -17.77 -0.63 -13.67
C TRP A 82 -18.45 -2.00 -13.47
N VAL A 83 -19.77 -2.02 -13.24
CA VAL A 83 -20.55 -3.27 -13.11
C VAL A 83 -20.50 -4.09 -14.39
N LYS A 84 -20.64 -3.47 -15.57
CA LYS A 84 -20.57 -4.18 -16.86
C LYS A 84 -19.18 -4.78 -17.12
N ILE A 85 -18.11 -4.08 -16.75
CA ILE A 85 -16.75 -4.63 -16.87
C ILE A 85 -16.59 -5.80 -15.91
N ALA A 86 -17.04 -5.65 -14.66
CA ALA A 86 -16.99 -6.70 -13.68
C ALA A 86 -17.75 -7.94 -14.18
N SER A 87 -19.00 -7.81 -14.63
CA SER A 87 -19.79 -8.96 -15.12
C SER A 87 -19.09 -9.72 -16.25
N ASN A 88 -18.53 -9.00 -17.23
CA ASN A 88 -17.84 -9.61 -18.36
C ASN A 88 -16.50 -10.27 -18.01
N GLN A 89 -15.91 -9.97 -16.84
CA GLN A 89 -14.68 -10.63 -16.38
C GLN A 89 -14.94 -11.97 -15.67
N TRP A 90 -16.17 -12.20 -15.21
CA TRP A 90 -16.56 -13.43 -14.49
C TRP A 90 -17.36 -14.40 -15.37
N ASP A 91 -17.67 -14.02 -16.62
CA ASP A 91 -18.20 -14.89 -17.69
C ASP A 91 -17.06 -15.53 -18.48
#